data_AF-A0A6P5EFN9-F1
#
_entry.id   AF-A0A6P5EFN9-F1
#
_cell.length_a   1.000
_cell.length_b   1.000
_cell.length_c   1.000
_cell.angle_alpha   90.00
_cell.angle_beta   90.00
_cell.angle_gamma   90.00
#
_symmetry.space_group_name_H-M   'P 1'
#
loop_
_entity.id
_entity.type
_entity.pdbx_description
1 polymer ?
#
loop_
_entity_poly.entity_id
_entity_poly.type
_entity_poly.pdbx_seq_one_letter_code
_entity_poly.pdbx_strand_id
1 'polypeptide(L)'
;MGNCQVAEAAAAAAVELPGGRVRRLYWPTPAAELMRSNPGHYVALVVAAAAAAANSDRLCGPGDGGGAKATRVKLLKPKDMLLLGHSYKLITFQG
;
A
#
# COMPACT_ATOMS: atom_id res chain seq x y z
N MET A 1 -19.40 13.59 -12.33
CA MET A 1 -18.76 14.09 -11.09
C MET A 1 -18.08 12.92 -10.37
N GLY A 2 -16.86 12.53 -10.76
CA GLY A 2 -16.24 11.28 -10.23
C GLY A 2 -14.73 11.24 -10.07
N ASN A 3 -13.98 12.31 -10.44
CA ASN A 3 -12.51 12.23 -10.46
C ASN A 3 -11.81 12.80 -9.22
N CYS A 4 -12.50 13.52 -8.34
CA CYS A 4 -11.84 14.17 -7.20
C CYS A 4 -11.21 13.17 -6.23
N GLN A 5 -11.82 11.98 -6.08
CA GLN A 5 -11.30 10.95 -5.19
C GLN A 5 -10.01 10.30 -5.73
N VAL A 6 -9.86 10.20 -7.05
CA VAL A 6 -8.65 9.66 -7.68
C VAL A 6 -7.49 10.64 -7.56
N ALA A 7 -7.76 11.93 -7.79
CA ALA A 7 -6.74 12.98 -7.66
C ALA A 7 -6.25 13.13 -6.21
N GLU A 8 -7.17 13.06 -5.24
CA GLU A 8 -6.82 13.19 -3.82
C GLU A 8 -6.08 11.95 -3.30
N ALA A 9 -6.42 10.75 -3.79
CA ALA A 9 -5.67 9.53 -3.52
C ALA A 9 -4.25 9.57 -4.10
N ALA A 10 -4.04 10.22 -5.26
CA ALA A 10 -2.73 10.42 -5.86
C ALA A 10 -1.86 11.46 -5.11
N ALA A 11 -2.49 12.40 -4.40
CA ALA A 11 -1.80 13.47 -3.68
C ALA A 11 -1.26 13.05 -2.30
N ALA A 12 -1.75 11.94 -1.74
CA ALA A 12 -1.40 11.49 -0.40
C ALA A 12 -0.96 10.01 -0.39
N ALA A 13 -0.06 9.65 0.52
CA ALA A 13 0.16 8.26 0.88
C ALA A 13 -0.94 7.81 1.85
N ALA A 14 -1.72 6.81 1.47
CA ALA A 14 -2.79 6.27 2.32
C ALA A 14 -2.24 5.09 3.14
N VAL A 15 -2.34 5.16 4.46
CA VAL A 15 -1.83 4.13 5.39
C VAL A 15 -2.99 3.54 6.18
N GLU A 16 -3.27 2.27 5.96
CA GLU A 16 -4.24 1.52 6.76
C GLU A 16 -3.60 1.08 8.08
N LEU A 17 -4.16 1.57 9.18
CA LEU A 17 -3.79 1.27 10.55
C LEU A 17 -4.52 0.01 11.05
N PRO A 18 -3.98 -0.69 12.06
CA PRO A 18 -4.73 -1.72 12.76
C PRO A 18 -6.05 -1.14 13.30
N GLY A 19 -7.15 -1.88 13.12
CA GLY A 19 -8.50 -1.41 13.44
C GLY A 19 -9.24 -0.75 12.26
N GLY A 20 -8.70 -0.80 11.04
CA GLY A 20 -9.40 -0.36 9.82
C GLY A 20 -9.41 1.15 9.60
N ARG A 21 -8.66 1.91 10.41
CA ARG A 21 -8.54 3.36 10.26
C ARG A 21 -7.54 3.68 9.16
N VAL A 22 -7.87 4.60 8.25
CA VAL A 22 -6.96 5.07 7.21
C VAL A 22 -6.37 6.43 7.59
N ARG A 23 -5.04 6.54 7.54
CA ARG A 23 -4.28 7.79 7.74
C ARG A 23 -3.72 8.25 6.40
N ARG A 24 -3.97 9.51 6.02
CA ARG A 24 -3.39 10.10 4.80
C ARG A 24 -2.20 10.97 5.16
N LEU A 25 -1.09 10.76 4.48
CA LEU A 25 0.15 11.51 4.64
C LEU A 25 0.41 12.31 3.37
N TYR A 26 0.59 13.61 3.51
CA TYR A 26 0.81 14.52 2.38
C TYR A 26 2.29 14.90 2.19
N TRP A 27 3.18 14.23 2.95
CA TRP A 27 4.62 14.43 2.88
C TRP A 27 5.34 13.07 2.91
N PRO A 28 6.56 12.99 2.34
CA PRO A 28 7.40 11.80 2.44
C PRO A 28 7.63 11.43 3.91
N THR A 29 7.29 10.20 4.26
CA THR A 29 7.40 9.69 5.64
C THR A 29 8.18 8.38 5.63
N PRO A 30 9.23 8.20 6.44
CA PRO A 30 9.96 6.94 6.50
C PRO A 30 9.11 5.84 7.16
N ALA A 31 9.21 4.62 6.65
CA ALA A 31 8.49 3.47 7.21
C ALA A 31 8.84 3.23 8.68
N ALA A 32 10.09 3.50 9.09
CA ALA A 32 10.52 3.43 10.48
C ALA A 32 9.68 4.30 11.44
N GLU A 33 9.20 5.46 10.98
CA GLU A 33 8.37 6.33 11.82
C GLU A 33 7.02 5.69 12.13
N LEU A 34 6.38 5.10 11.11
CA LEU A 34 5.14 4.35 11.30
C LEU A 34 5.34 3.08 12.13
N MET A 35 6.46 2.36 11.94
CA MET A 35 6.80 1.19 12.74
C MET A 35 7.04 1.55 14.21
N ARG A 36 7.66 2.71 14.49
CA ARG A 36 7.84 3.19 15.87
C ARG A 36 6.53 3.58 16.54
N SER A 37 5.62 4.25 15.82
CA SER A 37 4.30 4.61 16.36
C SER A 37 3.36 3.41 16.52
N ASN A 38 3.65 2.28 15.86
CA ASN A 38 2.82 1.07 15.88
C ASN A 38 3.70 -0.15 16.21
N PRO A 39 4.10 -0.32 17.49
CA PRO A 39 4.92 -1.47 17.88
C PRO A 39 4.22 -2.79 17.52
N GLY A 40 5.02 -3.78 17.13
CA GLY A 40 4.52 -5.10 16.69
C GLY A 40 4.00 -5.14 15.25
N HIS A 41 4.09 -4.03 14.49
CA HIS A 41 3.61 -3.95 13.12
C HIS A 41 4.71 -3.50 12.13
N TYR A 42 4.65 -4.05 10.92
CA TYR A 42 5.46 -3.61 9.79
C TYR A 42 4.60 -2.90 8.74
N VAL A 43 5.19 -2.00 7.96
CA VAL A 43 4.51 -1.32 6.87
C VAL A 43 4.73 -2.09 5.57
N ALA A 44 3.66 -2.37 4.85
CA ALA A 44 3.70 -2.94 3.50
C ALA A 44 3.02 -2.01 2.49
N LEU A 45 3.64 -1.87 1.33
CA LEU A 45 3.05 -1.24 0.15
C LEU A 45 2.05 -2.20 -0.50
N VAL A 46 0.85 -1.72 -0.79
CA VAL A 46 -0.24 -2.45 -1.40
C VAL A 46 -0.32 -2.04 -2.88
N VAL A 47 0.02 -2.96 -3.79
CA VAL A 47 -0.01 -2.72 -5.24
C VAL A 47 -1.15 -3.52 -5.85
N ALA A 48 -2.16 -2.83 -6.37
CA ALA A 48 -3.22 -3.49 -7.13
C ALA A 48 -2.65 -4.05 -8.45
N ALA A 49 -2.95 -5.31 -8.80
CA ALA A 49 -2.43 -5.93 -10.02
C ALA A 49 -2.74 -5.14 -11.31
N ALA A 50 -3.85 -4.41 -11.37
CA ALA A 50 -4.17 -3.54 -12.51
C ALA A 50 -3.16 -2.39 -12.70
N ALA A 51 -2.57 -1.89 -11.62
CA ALA A 51 -1.51 -0.87 -11.66
C ALA A 51 -0.10 -1.48 -11.80
N ALA A 52 0.09 -2.73 -11.32
CA ALA A 52 1.37 -3.44 -11.47
C ALA A 52 1.67 -3.82 -12.94
N ALA A 53 0.64 -4.06 -13.75
CA ALA A 53 0.79 -4.35 -15.18
C ALA A 53 1.49 -3.23 -15.98
N ALA A 54 1.46 -1.98 -15.48
CA ALA A 54 2.15 -0.85 -16.11
C ALA A 54 3.66 -0.77 -15.77
N ASN A 55 4.14 -1.50 -14.75
CA ASN A 55 5.51 -1.35 -14.23
C ASN A 55 6.28 -2.68 -14.09
N SER A 56 5.74 -3.79 -14.62
CA SER A 56 6.49 -5.05 -14.71
C SER A 56 6.16 -5.79 -16.00
N ASP A 57 7.12 -5.77 -16.92
CA ASP A 57 7.31 -6.82 -17.92
C ASP A 57 7.32 -8.17 -17.18
N ARG A 58 6.41 -9.07 -17.60
CA ARG A 58 6.29 -10.49 -17.22
C ARG A 58 5.79 -10.81 -15.80
N LEU A 59 4.49 -11.10 -15.72
CA LEU A 59 3.99 -12.46 -15.41
C LEU A 59 2.49 -12.54 -15.77
N CYS A 60 2.19 -12.95 -16.99
CA CYS A 60 0.86 -13.47 -17.31
C CYS A 60 0.83 -14.95 -16.94
N GLY A 61 -0.13 -15.33 -16.10
CA GLY A 61 -0.71 -16.67 -16.09
C GLY A 61 -2.22 -16.51 -16.20
N PRO A 62 -2.85 -16.88 -17.33
CA PRO A 62 -4.30 -16.97 -17.41
C PRO A 62 -4.69 -18.31 -16.80
N GLY A 63 -5.29 -18.30 -15.62
CA GLY A 63 -5.58 -19.52 -14.88
C GLY A 63 -6.66 -19.31 -13.85
N ASP A 64 -7.89 -19.41 -14.33
CA ASP A 64 -9.05 -19.99 -13.63
C ASP A 64 -9.75 -19.19 -12.50
N GLY A 65 -11.04 -18.94 -12.76
CA GLY A 65 -12.09 -19.08 -11.74
C GLY A 65 -12.10 -18.14 -10.54
N GLY A 66 -12.69 -16.95 -10.69
CA GLY A 66 -13.12 -16.11 -9.56
C GLY A 66 -12.17 -14.95 -9.30
N GLY A 67 -12.50 -13.77 -9.83
CA GLY A 67 -11.68 -12.56 -9.84
C GLY A 67 -11.38 -11.97 -8.46
N ALA A 68 -10.55 -12.65 -7.66
CA ALA A 68 -9.82 -12.04 -6.58
C ALA A 68 -8.82 -11.07 -7.24
N LYS A 69 -9.07 -9.77 -7.11
CA LYS A 69 -8.16 -8.72 -7.57
C LYS A 69 -6.83 -8.93 -6.84
N ALA A 70 -5.90 -9.66 -7.47
CA ALA A 70 -4.63 -10.02 -6.87
C ALA A 70 -3.94 -8.72 -6.44
N THR A 71 -3.80 -8.54 -5.14
CA THR A 71 -3.18 -7.35 -4.57
C THR A 71 -1.81 -7.78 -4.09
N ARG A 72 -0.77 -7.36 -4.82
CA ARG A 72 0.61 -7.70 -4.47
C ARG A 72 1.04 -6.78 -3.34
N VAL A 73 1.50 -7.35 -2.24
CA VAL A 73 2.05 -6.57 -1.12
C VAL A 73 3.57 -6.65 -1.12
N LYS A 74 4.23 -5.52 -0.85
CA LYS A 74 5.68 -5.43 -0.67
C LYS A 74 5.97 -4.90 0.72
N LEU A 75 6.58 -5.72 1.56
CA LEU A 75 7.05 -5.29 2.88
C LEU A 75 8.14 -4.22 2.71
N LEU A 76 7.99 -3.09 3.39
CA LEU A 76 8.97 -2.02 3.37
C LEU A 76 10.01 -2.25 4.46
N LYS A 77 11.26 -1.92 4.14
CA LYS A 77 12.32 -1.82 5.15
C LYS A 77 12.11 -0.54 5.97
N PRO A 78 12.60 -0.47 7.22
CA PRO A 78 12.50 0.74 8.03
C PRO A 78 13.07 2.00 7.34
N LYS A 79 14.09 1.83 6.49
CA LYS A 79 14.74 2.92 5.73
C LYS A 79 13.95 3.36 4.48
N ASP A 80 12.97 2.57 4.04
CA ASP A 80 12.17 2.91 2.86
C ASP A 80 11.21 4.05 3.18
N MET A 81 10.94 4.90 2.19
CA MET A 81 10.01 6.02 2.29
C MET A 81 8.63 5.63 1.75
N LEU A 82 7.58 6.16 2.38
CA LEU A 82 6.23 6.14 1.85
C LEU A 82 6.10 7.23 0.78
N LEU A 83 5.85 6.78 -0.43
CA LEU A 83 5.63 7.58 -1.62
C LEU A 83 4.16 8.03 -1.66
N LEU A 84 3.95 9.29 -2.03
CA LEU A 84 2.60 9.84 -2.24
C LEU A 84 1.91 9.13 -3.40
N GLY A 85 0.59 9.00 -3.33
CA GLY A 85 -0.19 8.33 -4.36
C GLY A 85 -0.23 6.80 -4.25
N HIS A 86 0.41 6.26 -3.21
CA HIS A 86 0.41 4.83 -2.94
C HIS A 86 -0.37 4.48 -1.67
N SER A 87 -0.87 3.25 -1.64
CA SER A 87 -1.54 2.67 -0.48
C SER A 87 -0.59 1.76 0.30
N TYR A 88 -0.63 1.88 1.61
CA TYR A 88 0.20 1.18 2.57
C TYR A 88 -0.69 0.55 3.64
N LYS A 89 -0.25 -0.56 4.22
CA LYS A 89 -0.95 -1.26 5.30
C LYS A 89 0.02 -1.69 6.38
N LEU A 90 -0.40 -1.56 7.63
CA LEU A 90 0.29 -2.15 8.76
C LEU A 90 -0.07 -3.63 8.89
N ILE A 91 0.95 -4.48 8.95
CA ILE A 91 0.84 -5.93 9.08
C ILE A 91 1.42 -6.30 10.45
N THR A 92 0.64 -7.01 11.27
CA THR A 92 1.12 -7.53 12.57
C THR A 92 2.20 -8.59 12.36
N PHE A 93 3.21 -8.58 13.23
CA PHE A 93 4.22 -9.64 13.32
C PHE A 93 3.81 -10.77 14.29
N GLN A 94 2.83 -10.53 15.15
CA GLN A 94 2.29 -11.54 16.07
C GLN A 94 1.14 -12.29 15.41
N GLY A 95 1.31 -13.61 15.28
CA GLY A 95 0.27 -14.61 15.08
C GLY A 95 0.26 -15.57 16.26
#